data_AF-A0A101XNG7-F1
#
_entry.id   AF-A0A101XNG7-F1
#
_cell.length_a   1.000
_cell.length_b   1.000
_cell.length_c   1.000
_cell.angle_alpha   90.00
_cell.angle_beta   90.00
_cell.angle_gamma   90.00
#
_symmetry.space_group_name_H-M   'P 1'
#
loop_
_entity.id
_entity.type
_entity.pdbx_description
1 polymer ?
#
loop_
_entity_poly.entity_id
_entity_poly.type
_entity_poly.pdbx_seq_one_letter_code
_entity_poly.pdbx_strand_id
1 'polypeptide(L)'
;MTVEHPVPWQIDVTAAPPMAVNKSPSNSVSGYTIGRLRPKIPELTLALNGRVTLHHRKIIQRSLDHLTFLEKSIADLEADMEQYFAPYQTQEELLQTIPGVGPNVAKVILAEIGTDMPVFPSASHLSSWAGLSPGNHESAGKKKSEDDTGQPSAENWIVRGRLGRQ
;
A
#
# COMPACT_ATOMS: atom_id res chain seq x y z
N MET A 1 -10.72 -23.35 -0.30
CA MET A 1 -11.78 -22.52 0.31
C MET A 1 -11.21 -21.91 1.58
N THR A 2 -10.44 -20.84 1.43
CA THR A 2 -9.94 -20.06 2.56
C THR A 2 -11.05 -19.10 2.97
N VAL A 3 -11.53 -19.27 4.19
CA VAL A 3 -12.58 -18.43 4.77
C VAL A 3 -11.91 -17.18 5.29
N GLU A 4 -11.89 -16.13 4.47
CA GLU A 4 -11.50 -14.77 4.87
C GLU A 4 -12.25 -14.40 6.17
N HIS A 5 -11.51 -14.25 7.27
CA HIS A 5 -12.07 -13.79 8.53
C HIS A 5 -12.11 -12.26 8.51
N PRO A 6 -13.29 -11.63 8.69
CA PRO A 6 -13.39 -10.18 8.62
C PRO A 6 -12.60 -9.54 9.76
N VAL A 7 -11.80 -8.53 9.41
CA VAL A 7 -10.94 -7.79 10.34
C VAL A 7 -11.84 -7.02 11.33
N PRO A 8 -11.61 -7.07 12.66
CA PRO A 8 -12.54 -6.56 13.67
C PRO A 8 -12.78 -5.04 13.66
N TRP A 9 -12.07 -4.29 12.81
CA TRP A 9 -12.11 -2.83 12.75
C TRP A 9 -12.68 -2.29 11.43
N GLN A 10 -13.19 -3.14 10.54
CA GLN A 10 -13.82 -2.71 9.29
C GLN A 10 -15.16 -2.02 9.60
N ILE A 11 -15.16 -0.69 9.64
CA ILE A 11 -16.38 0.11 9.76
C ILE A 11 -17.00 0.17 8.36
N ASP A 12 -18.14 -0.48 8.17
CA ASP A 12 -18.93 -0.37 6.93
C ASP A 12 -19.52 1.05 6.83
N VAL A 13 -18.78 1.94 6.15
CA VAL A 13 -19.14 3.34 5.88
C VAL A 13 -20.18 3.48 4.76
N THR A 14 -20.52 2.39 4.07
CA THR A 14 -21.46 2.38 2.92
C THR A 14 -22.93 2.46 3.34
N ALA A 15 -23.24 2.31 4.64
CA ALA A 15 -24.60 2.33 5.17
C ALA A 15 -25.07 3.69 5.75
N ALA A 16 -24.45 4.81 5.35
CA ALA A 16 -24.87 6.14 5.79
C ALA A 16 -26.11 6.63 5.01
N PRO A 17 -27.29 6.81 5.63
CA PRO A 17 -28.44 7.41 4.95
C PRO A 17 -28.14 8.89 4.64
N PRO A 18 -28.69 9.45 3.55
CA PRO A 18 -28.47 10.85 3.19
C PRO A 18 -28.87 11.75 4.37
N MET A 19 -27.91 12.53 4.86
CA MET A 19 -28.08 13.39 6.02
C MET A 19 -29.18 14.41 5.78
N ALA A 20 -30.37 14.13 6.34
CA ALA A 20 -31.48 15.06 6.35
C ALA A 20 -31.07 16.36 7.05
N VAL A 21 -31.14 17.45 6.28
CA VAL A 21 -31.01 18.82 6.73
C VAL A 21 -31.93 19.04 7.94
N ASN A 22 -31.34 19.51 9.04
CA ASN A 22 -31.97 20.02 10.26
C ASN A 22 -32.65 18.98 11.19
N LYS A 23 -31.88 18.41 12.12
CA LYS A 23 -32.37 18.01 13.45
C LYS A 23 -31.35 18.39 14.54
N SER A 24 -31.84 18.86 15.68
CA SER A 24 -31.06 19.20 16.87
C SER A 24 -30.07 18.10 17.27
N PRO A 25 -28.86 18.46 17.75
CA PRO A 25 -27.71 17.53 17.90
C PRO A 25 -27.90 16.40 18.91
N SER A 26 -28.97 16.42 19.70
CA SER A 26 -29.25 15.48 20.79
C SER A 26 -29.74 14.10 20.35
N ASN A 27 -30.31 13.96 19.14
CA ASN A 27 -31.03 12.73 18.75
C ASN A 27 -30.27 11.78 17.80
N SER A 28 -29.01 12.06 17.45
CA SER A 28 -28.29 11.32 16.41
C SER A 28 -27.12 10.46 16.89
N VAL A 29 -26.66 10.59 18.14
CA VAL A 29 -25.44 9.91 18.62
C VAL A 29 -25.69 8.41 18.93
N SER A 30 -26.92 8.04 19.28
CA SER A 30 -27.30 6.67 19.64
C SER A 30 -26.99 5.64 18.55
N GLY A 31 -27.17 6.02 17.27
CA GLY A 31 -26.89 5.17 16.12
C GLY A 31 -25.42 4.90 15.85
N TYR A 32 -24.51 5.73 16.38
CA TYR A 32 -23.06 5.64 16.15
C TYR A 32 -22.29 5.12 17.37
N THR A 33 -22.98 4.82 18.49
CA THR A 33 -22.33 4.23 19.67
C THR A 33 -22.28 2.71 19.58
N ILE A 34 -21.08 2.14 19.73
CA ILE A 34 -20.83 0.69 19.73
C ILE A 34 -20.31 0.20 21.07
N GLY A 35 -20.62 -1.06 21.41
CA GLY A 35 -20.10 -1.76 22.59
C GLY A 35 -20.33 -1.01 23.91
N ARG A 36 -19.25 -0.75 24.65
CA ARG A 36 -19.27 -0.13 25.99
C ARG A 36 -19.74 1.32 26.02
N LEU A 37 -19.91 1.95 24.85
CA LEU A 37 -20.42 3.32 24.71
C LEU A 37 -21.95 3.39 24.62
N ARG A 38 -22.65 2.29 24.29
CA ARG A 38 -24.13 2.26 24.25
C ARG A 38 -24.80 2.64 25.58
N PRO A 39 -24.35 2.15 26.74
CA PRO A 39 -24.94 2.56 28.02
C PRO A 39 -24.71 4.05 28.34
N LYS A 40 -23.70 4.68 27.72
CA LYS A 40 -23.31 6.07 27.98
C LYS A 40 -23.94 7.08 27.01
N ILE A 41 -24.85 6.64 26.13
CA ILE A 41 -25.57 7.53 25.21
C ILE A 41 -26.20 8.73 25.94
N PRO A 42 -26.88 8.59 27.10
CA PRO A 42 -27.47 9.74 27.79
C PRO A 42 -26.43 10.79 28.21
N GLU A 43 -25.29 10.33 28.74
CA GLU A 43 -24.18 11.20 29.17
C GLU A 43 -23.51 11.89 27.98
N LEU A 44 -23.32 11.17 26.87
CA LEU A 44 -22.75 11.71 25.64
C LEU A 44 -23.67 12.77 25.02
N THR A 45 -24.97 12.49 24.96
CA THR A 45 -25.97 13.45 24.50
C THR A 45 -25.96 14.72 25.36
N LEU A 46 -25.88 14.58 26.69
CA LEU A 46 -25.79 15.71 27.61
C LEU A 46 -24.49 16.51 27.42
N ALA A 47 -23.36 15.83 27.25
CA ALA A 47 -22.05 16.46 27.05
C ALA A 47 -21.92 17.21 25.72
N LEU A 48 -22.66 16.79 24.70
CA LEU A 48 -22.66 17.40 23.37
C LEU A 48 -23.59 18.62 23.27
N ASN A 49 -24.62 18.69 24.14
CA ASN A 49 -25.49 19.86 24.22
C ASN A 49 -24.71 21.09 24.73
N GLY A 50 -24.60 22.12 23.89
CA GLY A 50 -23.94 23.39 24.21
C GLY A 50 -22.43 23.45 23.99
N ARG A 51 -21.72 22.31 23.90
CA ARG A 51 -20.26 22.28 23.70
C ARG A 51 -19.82 22.11 22.24
N VAL A 52 -20.62 21.43 21.41
CA VAL A 52 -20.34 21.29 19.97
C VAL A 52 -21.14 22.35 19.20
N THR A 53 -20.47 23.45 18.87
CA THR A 53 -21.04 24.54 18.09
C THR A 53 -21.23 24.11 16.62
N LEU A 54 -22.03 24.89 15.89
CA LEU A 54 -22.23 24.70 14.45
C LEU A 54 -20.90 24.80 13.67
N HIS A 55 -19.96 25.63 14.14
CA HIS A 55 -18.64 25.74 13.54
C HIS A 55 -17.83 24.44 13.69
N HIS A 56 -17.78 23.86 14.89
CA HIS A 56 -17.12 22.57 15.10
C HIS A 56 -17.73 21.47 14.23
N ARG A 57 -19.06 21.44 14.11
CA ARG A 57 -19.75 20.46 13.25
C ARG A 57 -19.34 20.58 11.78
N LYS A 58 -19.20 21.81 11.26
CA LYS A 58 -18.74 22.04 9.88
C LYS A 58 -17.30 21.54 9.65
N ILE A 59 -16.40 21.76 10.61
CA ILE A 59 -15.02 21.28 10.52
C ILE A 59 -15.01 19.74 10.53
N ILE A 60 -15.69 19.13 11.49
CA ILE A 60 -15.77 17.66 11.61
C ILE A 60 -16.35 17.06 10.32
N GLN A 61 -17.43 17.65 9.81
CA GLN A 61 -18.03 17.20 8.56
C GLN A 61 -17.03 17.27 7.40
N ARG A 62 -16.30 18.38 7.25
CA ARG A 62 -15.29 18.51 6.20
C ARG A 62 -14.16 17.47 6.32
N SER A 63 -13.75 17.14 7.54
CA SER A 63 -12.76 16.08 7.78
C SER A 63 -13.30 14.70 7.42
N LEU A 64 -14.55 14.40 7.77
CA LEU A 64 -15.20 13.14 7.41
C LEU A 64 -15.38 13.01 5.90
N ASP A 65 -15.85 14.07 5.22
CA ASP A 65 -15.98 14.09 3.77
C ASP A 65 -14.63 13.81 3.08
N HIS A 66 -13.53 14.33 3.64
CA HIS A 66 -12.19 14.09 3.11
C HIS A 66 -11.71 12.67 3.37
N LEU A 67 -12.00 12.09 4.54
CA LEU A 67 -11.71 10.68 4.82
C LEU A 67 -12.42 9.77 3.81
N THR A 68 -13.72 9.99 3.60
CA THR A 68 -14.50 9.22 2.62
C THR A 68 -13.97 9.40 1.20
N PHE A 69 -13.54 10.61 0.84
CA PHE A 69 -12.89 10.85 -0.45
C PHE A 69 -11.59 10.05 -0.62
N LEU A 70 -10.74 10.03 0.41
CA LEU A 70 -9.47 9.31 0.38
C LEU A 70 -9.69 7.79 0.35
N GLU A 71 -10.61 7.27 1.16
CA GLU A 71 -11.00 5.86 1.15
C GLU A 71 -11.47 5.42 -0.24
N LYS A 72 -12.33 6.22 -0.88
CA LYS A 72 -12.77 5.95 -2.24
C LYS A 72 -11.60 6.00 -3.23
N SER A 73 -10.75 7.01 -3.12
CA SER A 73 -9.60 7.18 -4.03
C SER A 73 -8.61 6.02 -3.92
N ILE A 74 -8.40 5.49 -2.71
CA ILE A 74 -7.59 4.29 -2.48
C ILE A 74 -8.24 3.09 -3.18
N ALA A 75 -9.54 2.85 -2.98
CA ALA A 75 -10.24 1.73 -3.60
C ALA A 75 -10.26 1.82 -5.14
N ASP A 76 -10.46 3.01 -5.69
CA ASP A 76 -10.42 3.24 -7.14
C ASP A 76 -9.01 2.92 -7.69
N LEU A 77 -7.95 3.34 -7.00
CA LEU A 77 -6.56 3.03 -7.37
C LEU A 77 -6.23 1.54 -7.25
N GLU A 78 -6.72 0.86 -6.22
CA GLU A 78 -6.55 -0.59 -6.07
C GLU A 78 -7.21 -1.36 -7.22
N ALA A 79 -8.40 -0.92 -7.65
CA ALA A 79 -9.09 -1.49 -8.81
C ALA A 79 -8.34 -1.24 -10.12
N ASP A 80 -7.85 -0.02 -10.33
CA ASP A 80 -7.02 0.32 -11.49
C ASP A 80 -5.75 -0.54 -11.52
N MET A 81 -5.07 -0.68 -10.37
CA MET A 81 -3.89 -1.54 -10.25
C MET A 81 -4.20 -2.97 -10.65
N GLU A 82 -5.31 -3.55 -10.19
CA GLU A 82 -5.70 -4.91 -10.57
C GLU A 82 -5.91 -5.04 -12.09
N GLN A 83 -6.52 -4.04 -12.73
CA GLN A 83 -6.67 -4.03 -14.18
C GLN A 83 -5.32 -3.95 -14.92
N TYR A 84 -4.39 -3.14 -14.43
CA TYR A 84 -3.05 -3.03 -15.01
C TYR A 84 -2.22 -4.31 -14.85
N PHE A 85 -2.38 -5.02 -13.72
CA PHE A 85 -1.64 -6.25 -13.43
C PHE A 85 -2.31 -7.53 -13.96
N ALA A 86 -3.56 -7.47 -14.42
CA ALA A 86 -4.28 -8.61 -14.99
C ALA A 86 -3.49 -9.41 -16.07
N PRO A 87 -2.69 -8.79 -16.97
CA PRO A 87 -1.88 -9.54 -17.94
C PRO A 87 -0.68 -10.28 -17.34
N TYR A 88 -0.31 -10.00 -16.08
CA TYR A 88 0.93 -10.47 -15.44
C TYR A 88 0.69 -11.38 -14.25
N GLN A 89 -0.51 -11.93 -14.11
CA GLN A 89 -0.89 -12.82 -13.00
C GLN A 89 0.06 -14.00 -12.83
N THR A 90 0.55 -14.59 -13.92
CA THR A 90 1.51 -15.70 -13.87
C THR A 90 2.82 -15.29 -13.20
N GLN A 91 3.35 -14.11 -13.52
CA GLN A 91 4.58 -13.57 -12.94
C GLN A 91 4.37 -13.20 -11.47
N GLU A 92 3.20 -12.65 -11.14
CA GLU A 92 2.82 -12.35 -9.76
C GLU A 92 2.76 -13.62 -8.89
N GLU A 93 2.08 -14.66 -9.37
CA GLU A 93 1.98 -15.96 -8.69
C GLU A 93 3.35 -16.60 -8.49
N LEU A 94 4.24 -16.53 -9.49
CA LEU A 94 5.61 -17.04 -9.37
C LEU A 94 6.40 -16.29 -8.28
N LEU A 95 6.27 -14.97 -8.19
CA LEU A 95 6.94 -14.18 -7.15
C LEU A 95 6.40 -14.51 -5.75
N GLN A 96 5.10 -14.78 -5.63
CA GLN A 96 4.48 -15.19 -4.36
C GLN A 96 4.94 -16.58 -3.86
N THR A 97 5.64 -17.38 -4.67
CA THR A 97 6.27 -18.62 -4.20
C THR A 97 7.47 -18.36 -3.27
N ILE A 98 8.01 -17.13 -3.26
CA ILE A 98 9.11 -16.73 -2.38
C ILE A 98 8.55 -16.45 -0.97
N PRO A 99 9.05 -17.12 0.08
CA PRO A 99 8.59 -16.88 1.45
C PRO A 99 8.70 -15.40 1.86
N GLY A 100 7.60 -14.83 2.34
CA GLY A 100 7.53 -13.42 2.73
C GLY A 100 7.14 -12.44 1.62
N VAL A 101 6.97 -12.91 0.37
CA VAL A 101 6.46 -12.11 -0.74
C VAL A 101 4.96 -12.30 -0.88
N GLY A 102 4.18 -11.31 -0.43
CA GLY A 102 2.74 -11.24 -0.65
C GLY A 102 2.38 -10.54 -1.98
N PRO A 103 1.09 -10.48 -2.35
CA PRO A 103 0.62 -9.95 -3.63
C PRO A 103 1.08 -8.51 -3.89
N ASN A 104 0.94 -7.61 -2.91
CA ASN A 104 1.39 -6.22 -3.06
C ASN A 104 2.91 -6.12 -3.27
N VAL A 105 3.69 -6.95 -2.57
CA VAL A 105 5.15 -6.98 -2.71
C VAL A 105 5.54 -7.53 -4.09
N ALA A 106 4.85 -8.58 -4.56
CA ALA A 106 5.05 -9.13 -5.90
C ALA A 106 4.78 -8.08 -6.99
N LYS A 107 3.66 -7.34 -6.89
CA LYS A 107 3.32 -6.23 -7.80
C LYS A 107 4.37 -5.11 -7.78
N VAL A 108 4.88 -4.75 -6.61
CA VAL A 108 5.98 -3.76 -6.48
C VAL A 108 7.25 -4.27 -7.16
N ILE A 109 7.67 -5.50 -6.88
CA ILE A 109 8.85 -6.09 -7.53
C ILE A 109 8.68 -6.07 -9.05
N LEU A 110 7.51 -6.48 -9.55
CA LEU A 110 7.22 -6.53 -10.97
C LEU A 110 7.20 -5.14 -11.63
N ALA A 111 6.71 -4.11 -10.93
CA ALA A 111 6.74 -2.73 -11.39
C ALA A 111 8.19 -2.19 -11.50
N GLU A 112 9.08 -2.62 -10.61
CA GLU A 112 10.48 -2.18 -10.59
C GLU A 112 11.34 -2.90 -11.64
N ILE A 113 11.21 -4.23 -11.76
CA ILE A 113 12.06 -5.04 -12.64
C ILE A 113 11.46 -5.24 -14.04
N GLY A 114 10.14 -5.03 -14.18
CA GLY A 114 9.38 -5.34 -15.38
C GLY A 114 9.23 -6.84 -15.66
N THR A 115 8.67 -7.19 -16.81
CA THR A 115 8.56 -8.59 -17.28
C THR A 115 9.59 -8.95 -18.35
N ASP A 116 10.26 -7.95 -18.92
CA ASP A 116 11.24 -8.12 -19.99
C ASP A 116 12.62 -8.43 -19.43
N MET A 117 12.90 -9.71 -19.22
CA MET A 117 14.13 -10.19 -18.58
C MET A 117 15.44 -10.06 -19.39
N PRO A 118 15.50 -9.80 -20.72
CA PRO A 118 16.76 -9.49 -21.41
C PRO A 118 17.53 -8.29 -20.83
N VAL A 119 16.86 -7.40 -20.09
CA VAL A 119 17.48 -6.30 -19.33
C VAL A 119 18.43 -6.83 -18.25
N PHE A 120 18.17 -8.03 -17.74
CA PHE A 120 19.01 -8.74 -16.78
C PHE A 120 19.53 -10.04 -17.40
N PRO A 121 20.76 -10.06 -17.97
CA PRO A 121 21.30 -11.23 -18.66
C PRO A 121 21.36 -12.51 -17.81
N SER A 122 21.38 -12.39 -16.48
CA SER A 122 21.27 -13.51 -15.56
C SER A 122 20.68 -13.09 -14.21
N ALA A 123 20.22 -14.06 -13.42
CA ALA A 123 19.73 -13.81 -12.06
C ALA A 123 20.76 -13.12 -11.15
N SER A 124 22.06 -13.32 -11.38
CA SER A 124 23.13 -12.64 -10.64
C SER A 124 23.20 -11.14 -10.94
N HIS A 125 22.85 -10.72 -12.15
CA HIS A 125 22.76 -9.30 -12.49
C HIS A 125 21.59 -8.65 -11.75
N LEU A 126 20.43 -9.31 -11.73
CA LEU A 126 19.26 -8.86 -10.97
C LEU A 126 19.55 -8.75 -9.47
N SER A 127 20.15 -9.80 -8.87
CA SER A 127 20.47 -9.80 -7.43
C SER A 127 21.51 -8.75 -7.05
N SER A 128 22.45 -8.45 -7.96
CA SER A 128 23.45 -7.40 -7.74
C SER A 128 22.83 -6.01 -7.86
N TRP A 129 21.93 -5.81 -8.81
CA TRP A 129 21.13 -4.57 -8.93
C TRP A 129 20.25 -4.35 -7.69
N ALA A 130 19.62 -5.40 -7.18
CA ALA A 130 18.79 -5.35 -5.97
C ALA A 130 19.60 -5.18 -4.67
N GLY A 131 20.94 -5.17 -4.73
CA GLY A 131 21.81 -5.10 -3.54
C GLY A 131 21.77 -6.34 -2.65
N LEU A 132 21.27 -7.47 -3.17
CA LEU A 132 21.13 -8.74 -2.45
C LEU A 132 22.38 -9.63 -2.58
N SER A 133 23.22 -9.38 -3.59
CA SER A 133 24.49 -10.10 -3.76
C SER A 133 25.47 -9.68 -2.65
N PRO A 134 25.92 -10.59 -1.76
CA PRO A 134 27.04 -10.30 -0.88
C PRO A 134 28.26 -10.00 -1.75
N GLY A 135 29.01 -8.96 -1.42
CA GLY A 135 30.19 -8.53 -2.19
C GLY A 135 31.10 -9.72 -2.51
N ASN A 136 31.19 -10.08 -3.78
CA ASN A 136 32.05 -11.16 -4.24
C ASN A 136 33.51 -10.76 -3.96
N HIS A 137 34.16 -11.50 -3.04
CA HIS A 137 35.57 -11.43 -2.57
C HIS A 137 35.91 -10.72 -1.25
N GLU A 138 35.05 -10.84 -0.22
CA GLU A 138 35.54 -10.74 1.17
C GLU A 138 35.46 -12.10 1.89
N SER A 139 36.42 -12.97 1.57
CA SER A 139 36.82 -14.04 2.50
C SER A 139 38.14 -13.63 3.16
N ALA A 140 38.07 -13.28 4.44
CA ALA A 140 39.23 -13.21 5.34
C ALA A 140 40.36 -12.21 4.97
N GLY A 141 40.03 -10.97 4.63
CA GLY A 141 40.98 -9.85 4.68
C GLY A 141 42.18 -9.93 3.73
N LYS A 142 42.15 -10.78 2.69
CA LYS A 142 43.20 -10.84 1.67
C LYS A 142 42.63 -10.59 0.29
N LYS A 143 43.05 -9.47 -0.31
CA LYS A 143 42.88 -9.21 -1.74
C LYS A 143 43.72 -10.22 -2.51
N LYS A 144 43.10 -11.05 -3.34
CA LYS A 144 43.80 -11.68 -4.46
C LYS A 144 43.92 -10.62 -5.56
N SER A 145 45.15 -10.23 -5.85
CA SER A 145 45.50 -9.62 -7.13
C SER A 145 45.42 -10.73 -8.17
N GLU A 146 44.39 -10.72 -9.01
CA GLU A 146 44.37 -11.53 -10.23
C GLU A 146 44.27 -10.57 -11.42
N ASP A 147 45.29 -10.74 -12.27
CA ASP A 147 45.57 -10.08 -13.52
C ASP A 147 44.39 -10.15 -14.50
N ASP A 148 44.22 -9.03 -15.20
CA ASP A 148 43.86 -8.91 -16.61
C ASP A 148 42.97 -10.01 -17.24
N THR A 149 41.65 -9.87 -17.13
CA THR A 149 40.71 -10.09 -18.24
C THR A 149 39.42 -9.32 -17.94
N GLY A 150 39.14 -8.29 -18.73
CA GLY A 150 38.12 -7.29 -18.47
C GLY A 150 36.72 -7.84 -18.19
N GLN A 151 36.28 -7.73 -16.93
CA GLN A 151 34.87 -7.71 -16.58
C GLN A 151 34.41 -6.24 -16.45
N PRO A 152 33.38 -5.80 -17.20
CA PRO A 152 32.85 -4.46 -17.01
C PRO A 152 32.12 -4.39 -15.68
N SER A 153 32.62 -3.53 -14.79
CA SER A 153 32.00 -3.12 -13.52
C SER A 153 30.51 -2.83 -13.70
N ALA A 154 29.68 -3.34 -12.78
CA ALA A 154 28.23 -3.18 -12.75
C ALA A 154 27.79 -1.69 -12.78
N GLU A 155 28.66 -0.78 -12.34
CA GLU A 155 28.42 0.66 -12.35
C GLU A 155 28.32 1.24 -13.78
N ASN A 156 28.90 0.58 -14.79
CA ASN A 156 28.95 1.09 -16.17
C ASN A 156 27.68 0.76 -17.00
N TRP A 157 26.83 -0.15 -16.51
CA TRP A 157 25.62 -0.61 -17.21
C TRP A 157 24.42 0.30 -16.94
N ILE A 158 24.29 0.79 -15.71
CA ILE A 158 23.18 1.65 -15.26
C ILE A 158 23.18 3.00 -16.02
N VAL A 159 24.36 3.54 -16.34
CA VAL A 159 24.48 4.82 -17.06
C VAL A 159 24.32 4.66 -18.57
N ARG A 160 24.74 3.52 -19.16
CA ARG A 160 24.66 3.30 -20.61
C ARG A 160 23.30 2.79 -21.11
N GLY A 161 22.52 2.09 -20.29
CA GLY A 161 21.21 1.56 -20.69
C GLY A 161 20.12 2.63 -20.93
N ARG A 162 20.25 3.80 -20.30
CA ARG A 162 19.23 4.88 -20.36
C ARG A 162 19.43 5.88 -21.50
N LEU A 163 20.56 5.84 -22.22
CA LEU A 163 20.97 6.87 -23.18
C LEU A 163 20.94 6.45 -24.66
N GLY A 164 20.30 5.33 -25.00
CA GLY A 164 20.32 4.81 -26.37
C GLY A 164 18.97 4.38 -26.91
N ARG A 165 17.99 5.29 -27.02
CA ARG A 165 16.89 5.25 -28.01
C ARG A 165 16.19 6.62 -28.10
N GLN A 166 16.68 7.48 -28.99
CA GLN A 166 15.85 8.36 -29.82
C GLN A 166 16.01 7.90 -31.26
#